data_AF-T0YIU9-F1
#
_entry.id   AF-T0YIU9-F1
#
_cell.length_a   1.000
_cell.length_b   1.000
_cell.length_c   1.000
_cell.angle_alpha   90.00
_cell.angle_beta   90.00
_cell.angle_gamma   90.00
#
_symmetry.space_group_name_H-M   'P 1'
#
loop_
_entity.id
_entity.type
_entity.pdbx_description
1 polymer ?
#
loop_
_entity_poly.entity_id
_entity_poly.type
_entity_poly.pdbx_seq_one_letter_code
_entity_poly.pdbx_strand_id
1 'polypeptide(L)'
;NPAAPEAADLTFMRALDGYPNDRRIGPLHEGHDLWSFQYDPAWAAAPDSFDLSPALPRATLLHQDGGTERPVQWYFDNLLPEEQMREALSKEARIDGDDACALLEYLGAESAGSLALLPPDKDVNEPGGLKPRSDEEIARRIRNLPRATLGSGAPKRMSLPGAQNKLLVVYRDGALFEPIGSEPSTHILKPNHVSHDHPASVVNEFLVMGLARDVGLSVPPVFRRCTPEPIYLIERFDRR
;
A
#
# COMPACT_ATOMS: atom_id res chain seq x y z
N ASN A 1 -39.70 6.17 -28.92
CA ASN A 1 -39.74 5.90 -27.47
C ASN A 1 -39.53 4.40 -27.28
N PRO A 2 -38.49 3.93 -26.59
CA PRO A 2 -37.70 4.60 -25.57
C PRO A 2 -36.38 5.16 -26.11
N ALA A 3 -35.96 6.28 -25.53
CA ALA A 3 -34.63 6.83 -25.68
C ALA A 3 -33.61 5.88 -25.03
N ALA A 4 -32.47 5.70 -25.69
CA ALA A 4 -31.28 5.17 -25.05
C ALA A 4 -30.98 6.00 -23.79
N PRO A 5 -30.57 5.39 -22.67
CA PRO A 5 -30.14 6.17 -21.52
C PRO A 5 -29.02 7.10 -21.98
N GLU A 6 -29.26 8.40 -21.82
CA GLU A 6 -28.29 9.47 -21.98
C GLU A 6 -26.98 9.05 -21.31
N ALA A 7 -25.88 9.26 -22.02
CA ALA A 7 -24.55 9.28 -21.45
C ALA A 7 -24.50 10.40 -20.40
N ALA A 8 -25.00 10.10 -19.22
CA ALA A 8 -24.95 10.96 -18.06
C ALA A 8 -23.48 11.00 -17.60
N ASP A 9 -22.81 12.06 -18.04
CA ASP A 9 -21.76 12.79 -17.34
C ASP A 9 -20.63 11.92 -16.73
N LEU A 10 -19.81 11.33 -17.60
CA LEU A 10 -18.55 10.64 -17.25
C LEU A 10 -17.44 11.59 -16.75
N THR A 11 -17.74 12.89 -16.57
CA THR A 11 -16.73 13.95 -16.37
C THR A 11 -16.17 14.00 -14.93
N PHE A 12 -16.76 13.27 -13.98
CA PHE A 12 -16.33 13.24 -12.57
C PHE A 12 -16.08 11.82 -12.01
N MET A 13 -16.00 10.80 -12.87
CA MET A 13 -15.69 9.45 -12.42
C MET A 13 -14.17 9.25 -12.36
N ARG A 14 -13.64 9.08 -11.15
CA ARG A 14 -12.29 8.54 -10.97
C ARG A 14 -12.34 7.03 -11.05
N ALA A 15 -11.34 6.44 -11.68
CA ALA A 15 -11.21 5.00 -11.83
C ALA A 15 -9.81 4.54 -11.47
N LEU A 16 -9.72 3.41 -10.77
CA LEU A 16 -8.48 2.70 -10.47
C LEU A 16 -8.67 1.22 -10.78
N ASP A 17 -7.71 0.61 -11.45
CA ASP A 17 -7.69 -0.82 -11.69
C ASP A 17 -6.94 -1.54 -10.58
N GLY A 18 -7.56 -2.60 -10.05
CA GLY A 18 -6.94 -3.50 -9.09
C GLY A 18 -6.10 -4.59 -9.77
N TYR A 19 -4.90 -4.86 -9.25
CA TYR A 19 -3.99 -5.90 -9.74
C TYR A 19 -3.39 -6.73 -8.58
N PRO A 20 -3.98 -7.90 -8.25
CA PRO A 20 -3.29 -8.96 -7.52
C PRO A 20 -2.18 -9.62 -8.36
N ASN A 21 -0.92 -9.48 -7.93
CA ASN A 21 0.24 -10.14 -8.56
C ASN A 21 0.23 -10.05 -10.10
N ASP A 22 0.05 -8.83 -10.63
CA ASP A 22 0.06 -8.46 -12.06
C ASP A 22 -1.16 -8.89 -12.90
N ARG A 23 -2.15 -9.55 -12.30
CA ARG A 23 -3.40 -9.89 -12.99
C ARG A 23 -4.51 -8.94 -12.57
N ARG A 24 -5.19 -8.32 -13.53
CA ARG A 24 -6.31 -7.39 -13.27
C ARG A 24 -7.45 -8.13 -12.58
N ILE A 25 -7.86 -7.65 -11.40
CA ILE A 25 -9.06 -8.12 -10.69
C ILE A 25 -10.30 -7.34 -11.09
N GLY A 26 -10.12 -6.11 -11.59
CA GLY A 26 -11.18 -5.25 -12.14
C GLY A 26 -11.11 -3.81 -11.63
N PRO A 27 -11.98 -2.92 -12.16
CA PRO A 27 -11.96 -1.51 -11.83
C PRO A 27 -12.74 -1.17 -10.54
N LEU A 28 -12.17 -0.27 -9.77
CA LEU A 28 -12.78 0.57 -8.74
C LEU A 28 -13.17 1.90 -9.38
N HIS A 29 -14.40 2.35 -9.15
CA HIS A 29 -14.87 3.67 -9.55
C HIS A 29 -15.37 4.45 -8.34
N GLU A 30 -15.08 5.75 -8.32
CA GLU A 30 -15.67 6.72 -7.42
C GLU A 30 -16.42 7.77 -8.25
N GLY A 31 -17.69 8.03 -7.91
CA GLY A 31 -18.46 9.13 -8.47
C GLY A 31 -19.68 9.47 -7.61
N HIS A 32 -19.98 10.75 -7.47
CA HIS A 32 -21.13 11.26 -6.69
C HIS A 32 -21.23 10.68 -5.27
N ASP A 33 -20.10 10.65 -4.54
CA ASP A 33 -19.96 10.09 -3.18
C ASP A 33 -20.27 8.59 -3.04
N LEU A 34 -20.38 7.86 -4.15
CA LEU A 34 -20.59 6.41 -4.18
C LEU A 34 -19.44 5.71 -4.87
N TRP A 35 -19.04 4.60 -4.28
CA TRP A 35 -17.98 3.74 -4.79
C TRP A 35 -18.59 2.50 -5.42
N SER A 36 -17.96 2.01 -6.48
CA SER A 36 -18.34 0.73 -7.08
C SER A 36 -17.10 -0.05 -7.47
N PHE A 37 -17.15 -1.36 -7.32
CA PHE A 37 -16.10 -2.26 -7.75
C PHE A 37 -16.69 -3.34 -8.63
N GLN A 38 -16.09 -3.54 -9.80
CA GLN A 38 -16.51 -4.56 -10.73
C GLN A 38 -15.39 -5.59 -10.91
N TYR A 39 -15.68 -6.85 -10.56
CA TYR A 39 -14.78 -7.96 -10.87
C TYR A 39 -14.66 -8.17 -12.38
N ASP A 40 -13.43 -8.40 -12.84
CA ASP A 40 -13.15 -8.93 -14.17
C ASP A 40 -13.74 -10.35 -14.27
N PRO A 41 -14.58 -10.67 -15.28
CA PRO A 41 -15.12 -12.01 -15.46
C PRO A 41 -14.03 -13.09 -15.58
N ALA A 42 -12.89 -12.77 -16.18
CA ALA A 42 -11.74 -13.67 -16.27
C ALA A 42 -11.04 -13.82 -14.91
N TRP A 43 -11.10 -12.81 -14.03
CA TRP A 43 -10.72 -12.98 -12.63
C TRP A 43 -11.64 -13.99 -11.94
N ALA A 44 -12.94 -13.69 -11.92
CA ALA A 44 -13.94 -14.44 -11.18
C ALA A 44 -14.03 -15.93 -11.57
N ALA A 45 -13.79 -16.25 -12.84
CA ALA A 45 -13.88 -17.62 -13.36
C ALA A 45 -12.64 -18.48 -13.10
N ALA A 46 -11.49 -17.90 -12.73
CA ALA A 46 -10.27 -18.69 -12.67
C ALA A 46 -10.16 -19.54 -11.40
N PRO A 47 -9.50 -20.70 -11.46
CA PRO A 47 -9.36 -21.62 -10.33
C PRO A 47 -8.57 -21.05 -9.15
N ASP A 48 -7.63 -20.16 -9.43
CA ASP A 48 -6.72 -19.52 -8.46
C ASP A 48 -7.25 -18.16 -7.95
N SER A 49 -8.47 -17.78 -8.34
CA SER A 49 -9.08 -16.52 -7.93
C SER A 49 -9.55 -16.54 -6.48
N PHE A 50 -9.62 -15.35 -5.89
CA PHE A 50 -10.11 -15.14 -4.53
C PHE A 50 -11.04 -13.93 -4.46
N ASP A 51 -11.81 -13.86 -3.38
CA ASP A 51 -12.69 -12.72 -3.05
C ASP A 51 -11.87 -11.66 -2.33
N LEU A 52 -12.05 -10.38 -2.66
CA LEU A 52 -11.39 -9.25 -1.99
C LEU A 52 -11.68 -9.21 -0.49
N SER A 53 -12.94 -9.46 -0.13
CA SER A 53 -13.39 -9.61 1.25
C SER A 53 -14.66 -10.46 1.29
N PRO A 54 -15.05 -10.98 2.47
CA PRO A 54 -16.35 -11.65 2.63
C PRO A 54 -17.55 -10.78 2.25
N ALA A 55 -17.42 -9.46 2.34
CA ALA A 55 -18.47 -8.50 1.95
C ALA A 55 -18.47 -8.18 0.45
N LEU A 56 -17.41 -8.57 -0.28
CA LEU A 56 -17.25 -8.34 -1.72
C LEU A 56 -16.98 -9.67 -2.45
N PRO A 57 -17.91 -10.65 -2.43
CA PRO A 57 -17.70 -11.95 -3.06
C PRO A 57 -17.66 -11.83 -4.59
N ARG A 58 -16.74 -12.56 -5.26
CA ARG A 58 -16.61 -12.53 -6.73
C ARG A 58 -17.76 -13.20 -7.48
N ALA A 59 -18.58 -13.98 -6.77
CA ALA A 59 -19.83 -14.52 -7.32
C ALA A 59 -20.81 -13.41 -7.73
N THR A 60 -20.72 -12.25 -7.07
CA THR A 60 -21.39 -11.02 -7.48
C THR A 60 -20.36 -10.17 -8.21
N LEU A 61 -20.49 -10.02 -9.52
CA LEU A 61 -19.47 -9.32 -10.31
C LEU A 61 -19.45 -7.81 -10.06
N LEU A 62 -20.61 -7.19 -9.81
CA LEU A 62 -20.71 -5.74 -9.58
C LEU A 62 -21.14 -5.47 -8.13
N HIS A 63 -20.29 -4.76 -7.41
CA HIS A 63 -20.57 -4.22 -6.08
C HIS A 63 -20.69 -2.71 -6.18
N GLN A 64 -21.75 -2.16 -5.61
CA GLN A 64 -21.98 -0.72 -5.60
C GLN A 64 -22.47 -0.31 -4.22
N ASP A 65 -21.88 0.75 -3.70
CA ASP A 65 -22.28 1.32 -2.42
C ASP A 65 -23.66 1.98 -2.51
N GLY A 66 -24.40 1.88 -1.41
CA GLY A 66 -25.65 2.58 -1.21
C GLY A 66 -25.50 3.83 -0.34
N GLY A 67 -26.63 4.46 -0.03
CA GLY A 67 -26.65 5.62 0.88
C GLY A 67 -26.28 5.31 2.32
N THR A 68 -26.38 4.04 2.75
CA THR A 68 -26.15 3.60 4.14
C THR A 68 -25.10 2.50 4.24
N GLU A 69 -25.22 1.45 3.43
CA GLU A 69 -24.21 0.38 3.36
C GLU A 69 -23.19 0.71 2.27
N ARG A 70 -21.93 0.80 2.66
CA ARG A 70 -20.83 1.18 1.77
C ARG A 70 -19.67 0.17 1.79
N PRO A 71 -19.93 -1.12 1.50
CA PRO A 71 -18.92 -2.17 1.62
C PRO A 71 -17.68 -1.98 0.72
N VAL A 72 -17.84 -1.34 -0.44
CA VAL A 72 -16.72 -1.02 -1.34
C VAL A 72 -15.84 0.03 -0.68
N GLN A 73 -16.41 1.18 -0.33
CA GLN A 73 -15.67 2.25 0.33
C GLN A 73 -14.99 1.74 1.62
N TRP A 74 -15.71 1.01 2.49
CA TRP A 74 -15.12 0.50 3.74
C TRP A 74 -13.94 -0.43 3.50
N TYR A 75 -13.99 -1.31 2.48
CA TYR A 75 -12.87 -2.19 2.18
C TYR A 75 -11.63 -1.41 1.77
N PHE A 76 -11.79 -0.47 0.83
CA PHE A 76 -10.68 0.31 0.30
C PHE A 76 -10.15 1.35 1.30
N ASP A 77 -11.00 1.94 2.13
CA ASP A 77 -10.60 2.81 3.24
C ASP A 77 -9.72 2.08 4.26
N ASN A 78 -9.96 0.79 4.48
CA ASN A 78 -9.14 -0.04 5.38
C ASN A 78 -7.75 -0.36 4.80
N LEU A 79 -7.50 -0.07 3.52
CA LEU A 79 -6.15 -0.14 2.95
C LEU A 79 -5.34 1.12 3.25
N LEU A 80 -6.01 2.24 3.54
CA LEU A 80 -5.34 3.50 3.85
C LEU A 80 -4.70 3.47 5.25
N PRO A 81 -3.61 4.23 5.45
CA PRO A 81 -3.03 4.44 6.78
C PRO A 81 -4.01 5.09 7.76
N GLU A 82 -3.67 4.99 9.05
CA GLU A 82 -4.38 5.65 10.15
C GLU A 82 -4.38 7.18 10.00
N GLU A 83 -5.35 7.85 10.64
CA GLU A 83 -5.68 9.27 10.47
C GLU A 83 -4.47 10.21 10.52
N GLN A 84 -3.57 10.07 11.50
CA GLN A 84 -2.39 10.92 11.63
C GLN A 84 -1.43 10.80 10.44
N MET A 85 -1.25 9.59 9.93
CA MET A 85 -0.42 9.33 8.74
C MET A 85 -1.14 9.77 7.47
N ARG A 86 -2.47 9.61 7.43
CA ARG A 86 -3.32 10.07 6.33
C ARG A 86 -3.20 11.57 6.14
N GLU A 87 -3.31 12.37 7.20
CA GLU A 87 -3.12 13.82 7.13
C GLU A 87 -1.74 14.21 6.59
N ALA A 88 -0.68 13.53 7.03
CA ALA A 88 0.67 13.78 6.57
C ALA A 88 0.82 13.48 5.07
N LEU A 89 0.24 12.38 4.61
CA LEU A 89 0.22 11.98 3.20
C LEU A 89 -0.62 12.93 2.34
N SER A 90 -1.79 13.35 2.80
CA SER A 90 -2.64 14.33 2.11
C SER A 90 -1.91 15.66 1.93
N LYS A 91 -1.24 16.16 2.99
CA LYS A 91 -0.41 17.37 2.91
C LYS A 91 0.77 17.21 1.95
N GLU A 92 1.44 16.05 1.97
CA GLU A 92 2.55 15.74 1.06
C GLU A 92 2.09 15.70 -0.41
N ALA A 93 0.97 15.03 -0.67
CA ALA A 93 0.39 14.84 -1.99
C ALA A 93 -0.40 16.06 -2.50
N ARG A 94 -0.70 17.03 -1.63
CA ARG A 94 -1.62 18.16 -1.88
C ARG A 94 -3.02 17.69 -2.28
N ILE A 95 -3.48 16.64 -1.61
CA ILE A 95 -4.80 16.03 -1.78
C ILE A 95 -5.64 16.41 -0.55
N ASP A 96 -6.96 16.48 -0.71
CA ASP A 96 -7.87 16.64 0.44
C ASP A 96 -7.75 15.45 1.41
N GLY A 97 -7.82 15.68 2.71
CA GLY A 97 -7.71 14.65 3.74
C GLY A 97 -8.80 13.58 3.63
N ASP A 98 -9.98 14.01 3.18
CA ASP A 98 -11.19 13.19 3.09
C ASP A 98 -11.32 12.47 1.74
N ASP A 99 -10.45 12.77 0.77
CA ASP A 99 -10.43 12.16 -0.55
C ASP A 99 -9.65 10.84 -0.54
N ALA A 100 -10.32 9.80 -0.04
CA ALA A 100 -9.76 8.46 0.07
C ALA A 100 -9.33 7.86 -1.28
N CYS A 101 -10.08 8.13 -2.35
CA CYS A 101 -9.78 7.60 -3.69
C CYS A 101 -8.48 8.18 -4.23
N ALA A 102 -8.29 9.50 -4.13
CA ALA A 102 -7.04 10.15 -4.53
C ALA A 102 -5.85 9.70 -3.67
N LEU A 103 -6.06 9.44 -2.38
CA LEU A 103 -5.03 8.87 -1.52
C LEU A 103 -4.65 7.44 -1.93
N LEU A 104 -5.63 6.60 -2.30
CA LEU A 104 -5.37 5.26 -2.83
C LEU A 104 -4.59 5.33 -4.15
N GLU A 105 -4.93 6.24 -5.05
CA GLU A 105 -4.17 6.47 -6.28
C GLU A 105 -2.72 6.86 -5.99
N TYR A 106 -2.51 7.77 -5.02
CA TYR A 106 -1.17 8.23 -4.63
C TYR A 106 -0.30 7.13 -3.98
N LEU A 107 -0.93 6.21 -3.25
CA LEU A 107 -0.28 5.11 -2.54
C LEU A 107 -0.21 3.80 -3.35
N GLY A 108 -1.08 3.64 -4.34
CA GLY A 108 -1.57 2.35 -4.83
C GLY A 108 -0.59 1.46 -5.59
N ALA A 109 0.63 1.93 -5.85
CA ALA A 109 1.65 1.13 -6.53
C ALA A 109 2.07 -0.12 -5.73
N GLU A 110 1.96 -0.12 -4.40
CA GLU A 110 2.08 -1.33 -3.57
C GLU A 110 1.13 -1.26 -2.36
N SER A 111 -0.01 -1.96 -2.34
CA SER A 111 -0.84 -2.02 -1.11
C SER A 111 -0.31 -3.04 -0.08
N ALA A 112 -0.87 -2.99 1.14
CA ALA A 112 -0.97 -4.12 2.06
C ALA A 112 -1.54 -5.35 1.38
N GLY A 113 -0.73 -6.39 1.23
CA GLY A 113 -1.17 -7.57 0.50
C GLY A 113 -1.18 -7.33 -1.00
N SER A 114 -1.48 -8.38 -1.73
CA SER A 114 -1.17 -8.52 -3.17
C SER A 114 -1.81 -7.49 -4.10
N LEU A 115 -2.70 -6.61 -3.65
CA LEU A 115 -3.54 -5.74 -4.49
C LEU A 115 -2.86 -4.39 -4.79
N ALA A 116 -2.34 -4.17 -6.00
CA ALA A 116 -1.99 -2.83 -6.46
C ALA A 116 -3.22 -2.10 -7.02
N LEU A 117 -3.32 -0.78 -6.81
CA LEU A 117 -4.35 0.09 -7.39
C LEU A 117 -3.67 1.11 -8.29
N LEU A 118 -3.98 1.07 -9.58
CA LEU A 118 -3.31 1.89 -10.60
C LEU A 118 -4.35 2.61 -11.46
N PRO A 119 -4.07 3.85 -11.92
CA PRO A 119 -4.90 4.48 -12.94
C PRO A 119 -5.03 3.59 -14.19
N PRO A 120 -6.17 3.56 -14.88
CA PRO A 120 -6.41 2.70 -16.06
C PRO A 120 -5.38 2.87 -17.17
N ASP A 121 -4.81 4.07 -17.30
CA ASP A 121 -3.83 4.41 -18.35
C ASP A 121 -2.37 4.11 -17.95
N LYS A 122 -2.14 3.60 -16.74
CA LYS A 122 -0.78 3.34 -16.24
C LYS A 122 -0.37 1.90 -16.57
N ASP A 123 0.72 1.76 -17.31
CA ASP A 123 1.26 0.45 -17.69
C ASP A 123 1.89 -0.24 -16.46
N VAL A 124 1.42 -1.46 -16.17
CA VAL A 124 2.00 -2.35 -15.15
C VAL A 124 3.41 -2.82 -15.53
N ASN A 125 3.82 -2.68 -16.79
CA ASN A 125 5.08 -3.18 -17.32
C ASN A 125 6.23 -2.17 -17.34
N GLU A 126 6.21 -1.11 -16.50
CA GLU A 126 7.37 -0.23 -16.38
C GLU A 126 8.64 -1.05 -16.06
N PRO A 127 9.77 -0.82 -16.75
CA PRO A 127 11.00 -1.55 -16.49
C PRO A 127 11.39 -1.49 -15.02
N GLY A 128 11.59 -2.66 -14.42
CA GLY A 128 12.06 -2.79 -13.05
C GLY A 128 13.47 -2.23 -12.88
N GLY A 129 13.74 -1.65 -11.73
CA GLY A 129 15.08 -1.20 -11.38
C GLY A 129 15.29 -1.07 -9.88
N LEU A 130 16.56 -1.05 -9.50
CA LEU A 130 16.99 -0.83 -8.12
C LEU A 130 17.79 0.46 -8.04
N LYS A 131 17.32 1.40 -7.19
CA LYS A 131 18.06 2.61 -6.87
C LYS A 131 18.82 2.42 -5.57
N PRO A 132 20.17 2.41 -5.57
CA PRO A 132 20.94 2.28 -4.35
C PRO A 132 20.65 3.46 -3.41
N ARG A 133 20.57 3.18 -2.11
CA ARG A 133 20.41 4.17 -1.06
C ARG A 133 21.55 4.07 -0.07
N SER A 134 22.22 5.21 0.13
CA SER A 134 23.28 5.35 1.12
C SER A 134 22.68 5.48 2.52
N ASP A 135 23.48 5.11 3.52
CA ASP A 135 23.07 5.21 4.93
C ASP A 135 22.73 6.64 5.35
N GLU A 136 23.44 7.63 4.79
CA GLU A 136 23.19 9.06 5.09
C GLU A 136 21.85 9.54 4.50
N GLU A 137 21.44 9.02 3.34
CA GLU A 137 20.12 9.33 2.78
C GLU A 137 19.01 8.75 3.65
N ILE A 138 19.16 7.51 4.12
CA ILE A 138 18.21 6.88 5.04
C ILE A 138 18.16 7.66 6.37
N ALA A 139 19.32 7.99 6.95
CA ALA A 139 19.41 8.80 8.18
C ALA A 139 18.70 10.15 8.03
N ARG A 140 18.85 10.81 6.87
CA ARG A 140 18.21 12.09 6.58
C ARG A 140 16.69 11.97 6.51
N ARG A 141 16.17 10.92 5.87
CA ARG A 141 14.73 10.62 5.85
C ARG A 141 14.19 10.41 7.26
N ILE A 142 14.88 9.60 8.07
CA ILE A 142 14.48 9.30 9.46
C ILE A 142 14.44 10.58 10.31
N ARG A 143 15.45 11.45 10.20
CA ARG A 143 15.45 12.73 10.92
C ARG A 143 14.36 13.70 10.47
N ASN A 144 13.84 13.54 9.25
CA ASN A 144 12.77 14.39 8.71
C ASN A 144 11.35 13.86 8.98
N LEU A 145 11.21 12.74 9.70
CA LEU A 145 9.90 12.15 10.03
C LEU A 145 8.90 13.09 10.71
N PRO A 146 9.31 14.07 11.54
CA PRO A 146 8.35 15.04 12.11
C PRO A 146 7.69 15.94 11.06
N ARG A 147 8.21 15.98 9.82
CA ARG A 147 7.76 16.87 8.75
C ARG A 147 7.30 16.14 7.49
N ALA A 148 7.67 14.88 7.31
CA ALA A 148 7.37 14.10 6.13
C ALA A 148 7.32 12.60 6.45
N THR A 149 6.68 11.82 5.61
CA THR A 149 6.69 10.36 5.74
C THR A 149 8.05 9.76 5.37
N LEU A 150 8.38 8.57 5.88
CA LEU A 150 9.63 7.91 5.50
C LEU A 150 9.72 7.60 3.99
N GLY A 151 8.57 7.30 3.40
CA GLY A 151 8.37 7.07 1.97
C GLY A 151 8.36 8.34 1.13
N SER A 152 8.58 9.52 1.70
CA SER A 152 8.47 10.77 0.95
C SER A 152 9.47 10.81 -0.22
N GLY A 153 8.95 11.05 -1.43
CA GLY A 153 9.73 10.99 -2.68
C GLY A 153 10.34 9.63 -3.02
N ALA A 154 9.91 8.54 -2.38
CA ALA A 154 10.27 7.18 -2.81
C ALA A 154 9.49 6.83 -4.09
N PRO A 155 10.09 6.06 -5.03
CA PRO A 155 9.40 5.63 -6.25
C PRO A 155 8.19 4.75 -5.97
N LYS A 156 8.27 3.93 -4.92
CA LYS A 156 7.20 3.07 -4.44
C LYS A 156 6.77 3.45 -3.04
N ARG A 157 5.45 3.48 -2.83
CA ARG A 157 4.80 3.77 -1.55
C ARG A 157 3.92 2.60 -1.18
N MET A 158 3.74 2.39 0.13
CA MET A 158 2.88 1.32 0.63
C MET A 158 1.70 1.85 1.41
N SER A 159 0.50 1.42 1.06
CA SER A 159 -0.67 1.54 1.93
C SER A 159 -0.73 0.33 2.87
N LEU A 160 0.21 0.25 3.82
CA LEU A 160 0.15 -0.77 4.89
C LEU A 160 -0.42 -0.14 6.15
N PRO A 161 -1.50 -0.70 6.73
CA PRO A 161 -2.05 -0.27 8.01
C PRO A 161 -0.99 -0.18 9.12
N GLY A 162 -1.26 0.65 10.11
CA GLY A 162 -0.41 0.87 11.29
C GLY A 162 0.30 2.23 11.30
N ALA A 163 0.26 2.90 12.46
CA ALA A 163 0.80 4.24 12.71
C ALA A 163 2.32 4.42 12.48
N GLN A 164 3.10 3.34 12.45
CA GLN A 164 4.56 3.43 12.35
C GLN A 164 5.03 3.72 10.93
N ASN A 165 5.93 4.70 10.81
CA ASN A 165 6.63 5.03 9.57
C ASN A 165 7.38 3.81 9.00
N LYS A 166 7.24 3.59 7.69
CA LYS A 166 7.85 2.45 7.00
C LYS A 166 8.31 2.85 5.59
N LEU A 167 9.33 2.16 5.09
CA LEU A 167 9.85 2.31 3.74
C LEU A 167 10.01 0.95 3.10
N LEU A 168 9.52 0.82 1.88
CA LEU A 168 9.72 -0.37 1.07
C LEU A 168 11.11 -0.37 0.47
N VAL A 169 11.87 -1.44 0.71
CA VAL A 169 13.24 -1.55 0.24
C VAL A 169 13.53 -2.96 -0.29
N VAL A 170 14.59 -3.07 -1.07
CA VAL A 170 15.28 -4.33 -1.32
C VAL A 170 16.56 -4.30 -0.50
N TYR A 171 16.73 -5.31 0.36
CA TYR A 171 17.95 -5.49 1.14
C TYR A 171 18.70 -6.70 0.59
N ARG A 172 19.90 -6.47 0.06
CA ARG A 172 20.71 -7.51 -0.56
C ARG A 172 22.20 -7.22 -0.35
N ASP A 173 22.96 -8.25 0.01
CA ASP A 173 24.42 -8.19 0.16
C ASP A 173 24.89 -7.03 1.08
N GLY A 174 24.10 -6.73 2.12
CA GLY A 174 24.38 -5.65 3.08
C GLY A 174 24.00 -4.25 2.62
N ALA A 175 23.51 -4.09 1.39
CA ALA A 175 23.11 -2.80 0.80
C ALA A 175 21.58 -2.64 0.73
N LEU A 176 21.13 -1.38 0.78
CA LEU A 176 19.73 -0.99 0.66
C LEU A 176 19.45 -0.37 -0.70
N PHE A 177 18.33 -0.75 -1.28
CA PHE A 177 17.84 -0.21 -2.55
C PHE A 177 16.37 0.17 -2.44
N GLU A 178 15.97 1.22 -3.13
CA GLU A 178 14.56 1.48 -3.40
C GLU A 178 14.18 0.83 -4.74
N PRO A 179 13.13 0.01 -4.78
CA PRO A 179 12.61 -0.52 -6.03
C PRO A 179 11.98 0.58 -6.90
N ILE A 180 12.10 0.42 -8.22
CA ILE A 180 11.52 1.28 -9.26
C ILE A 180 10.72 0.41 -10.24
N GLY A 181 9.64 0.96 -10.80
CA GLY A 181 8.85 0.30 -11.84
C GLY A 181 8.25 -1.02 -11.35
N SER A 182 8.40 -2.07 -12.14
CA SER A 182 7.92 -3.42 -11.79
C SER A 182 8.76 -4.15 -10.73
N GLU A 183 9.95 -3.65 -10.34
CA GLU A 183 10.82 -4.35 -9.38
C GLU A 183 10.15 -4.43 -8.00
N PRO A 184 9.88 -5.62 -7.43
CA PRO A 184 9.19 -5.72 -6.16
C PRO A 184 10.09 -5.37 -4.97
N SER A 185 9.53 -4.75 -3.94
CA SER A 185 10.22 -4.67 -2.64
C SER A 185 10.27 -6.05 -1.96
N THR A 186 11.37 -6.35 -1.28
CA THR A 186 11.55 -7.62 -0.55
C THR A 186 11.52 -7.43 0.97
N HIS A 187 11.73 -6.21 1.44
CA HIS A 187 11.82 -5.89 2.85
C HIS A 187 11.01 -4.63 3.21
N ILE A 188 10.53 -4.60 4.45
CA ILE A 188 9.97 -3.42 5.08
C ILE A 188 11.01 -2.87 6.05
N LEU A 189 11.45 -1.63 5.82
CA LEU A 189 12.32 -0.87 6.71
C LEU A 189 11.47 -0.04 7.67
N LYS A 190 11.71 -0.21 8.97
CA LYS A 190 11.11 0.58 10.04
C LYS A 190 12.19 1.27 10.87
N PRO A 191 12.08 2.59 11.09
CA PRO A 191 12.91 3.30 12.05
C PRO A 191 12.29 3.22 13.45
N ASN A 192 12.96 3.85 14.42
CA ASN A 192 12.36 4.07 15.73
C ASN A 192 11.05 4.86 15.60
N HIS A 193 10.10 4.54 16.47
CA HIS A 193 8.85 5.27 16.59
C HIS A 193 9.14 6.74 16.98
N VAL A 194 8.37 7.68 16.42
CA VAL A 194 8.56 9.12 16.68
C VAL A 194 7.98 9.50 18.05
N SER A 195 6.90 8.85 18.49
CA SER A 195 6.37 9.02 19.86
C SER A 195 7.37 8.59 20.92
N HIS A 196 7.45 9.38 22.00
CA HIS A 196 8.22 9.10 23.19
C HIS A 196 7.73 7.87 23.99
N ASP A 197 6.50 7.40 23.75
CA ASP A 197 5.93 6.25 24.45
C ASP A 197 6.61 4.92 24.08
N HIS A 198 7.28 4.88 22.93
CA HIS A 198 7.94 3.69 22.39
C HIS A 198 9.41 3.95 22.05
N PRO A 199 10.25 4.29 23.05
CA PRO A 199 11.67 4.53 22.81
C PRO A 199 12.34 3.23 22.36
N ALA A 200 13.28 3.35 21.42
CA ALA A 200 14.07 2.22 20.89
C ALA A 200 13.23 1.05 20.32
N SER A 201 12.09 1.36 19.66
CA SER A 201 11.21 0.36 19.05
C SER A 201 11.94 -0.60 18.09
N VAL A 202 12.99 -0.14 17.40
CA VAL A 202 13.83 -1.01 16.54
C VAL A 202 14.48 -2.15 17.33
N VAL A 203 15.01 -1.85 18.52
CA VAL A 203 15.66 -2.86 19.36
C VAL A 203 14.60 -3.81 19.93
N ASN A 204 13.46 -3.26 20.36
CA ASN A 204 12.35 -4.04 20.88
C ASN A 204 11.82 -5.04 19.84
N GLU A 205 11.45 -4.56 18.64
CA GLU A 205 10.94 -5.42 17.56
C GLU A 205 11.94 -6.52 17.19
N PHE A 206 13.23 -6.19 17.05
CA PHE A 206 14.27 -7.17 16.76
C PHE A 206 14.42 -8.25 17.85
N LEU A 207 14.41 -7.85 19.12
CA LEU A 207 14.52 -8.78 20.24
C LEU A 207 13.30 -9.69 20.34
N VAL A 208 12.09 -9.15 20.26
CA VAL A 208 10.84 -9.92 20.35
C VAL A 208 10.74 -10.92 19.20
N MET A 209 11.12 -10.53 18.00
CA MET A 209 11.08 -11.41 16.82
C MET A 209 12.16 -12.48 16.87
N GLY A 210 13.35 -12.14 17.40
CA GLY A 210 14.39 -13.13 17.71
C GLY A 210 13.92 -14.16 18.74
N LEU A 211 13.31 -13.69 19.83
CA LEU A 211 12.74 -14.58 20.86
C LEU A 211 11.63 -15.47 20.30
N ALA A 212 10.70 -14.91 19.52
CA ALA A 212 9.61 -15.63 18.89
C ALA A 212 10.12 -16.79 18.01
N ARG A 213 11.16 -16.53 17.21
CA ARG A 213 11.86 -17.56 16.43
C ARG A 213 12.47 -18.63 17.34
N ASP A 214 13.17 -18.21 18.39
CA ASP A 214 13.91 -19.14 19.27
C ASP A 214 12.97 -20.04 20.09
N VAL A 215 11.72 -19.60 20.36
CA VAL A 215 10.66 -20.43 20.98
C VAL A 215 9.83 -21.22 19.96
N GLY A 216 10.18 -21.17 18.67
CA GLY A 216 9.58 -22.00 17.62
C GLY A 216 8.35 -21.42 16.93
N LEU A 217 8.07 -20.11 17.06
CA LEU A 217 7.00 -19.46 16.31
C LEU A 217 7.43 -19.21 14.86
N SER A 218 6.46 -19.30 13.93
CA SER A 218 6.67 -18.95 12.53
C SER A 218 6.73 -17.43 12.36
N VAL A 219 7.93 -16.89 12.26
CA VAL A 219 8.18 -15.46 12.04
C VAL A 219 9.05 -15.25 10.80
N PRO A 220 8.86 -14.14 10.05
CA PRO A 220 9.74 -13.80 8.94
C PRO A 220 11.18 -13.54 9.39
N PRO A 221 12.17 -13.68 8.50
CA PRO A 221 13.53 -13.21 8.74
C PRO A 221 13.57 -11.71 9.04
N VAL A 222 14.42 -11.35 10.00
CA VAL A 222 14.53 -9.98 10.50
C VAL A 222 15.99 -9.57 10.67
N PHE A 223 16.30 -8.31 10.39
CA PHE A 223 17.64 -7.76 10.49
C PHE A 223 17.62 -6.42 11.22
N ARG A 224 18.68 -6.13 11.95
CA ARG A 224 18.93 -4.81 12.54
C ARG A 224 20.20 -4.23 11.95
N ARG A 225 20.16 -2.97 11.57
CA ARG A 225 21.32 -2.23 11.05
C ARG A 225 21.33 -0.81 11.64
N CYS A 226 22.50 -0.18 11.69
CA CYS A 226 22.61 1.24 12.00
C CYS A 226 23.03 1.98 10.73
N THR A 227 22.16 2.86 10.26
CA THR A 227 22.41 3.78 9.14
C THR A 227 22.49 5.19 9.71
N PRO A 228 23.56 5.49 10.45
CA PRO A 228 23.59 6.31 11.68
C PRO A 228 22.44 6.17 12.69
N GLU A 229 21.19 6.26 12.23
CA GLU A 229 19.99 5.93 13.00
C GLU A 229 19.75 4.41 12.96
N PRO A 230 19.22 3.81 14.05
CA PRO A 230 18.89 2.39 14.06
C PRO A 230 17.69 2.12 13.14
N ILE A 231 17.80 1.06 12.35
CA ILE A 231 16.73 0.56 11.49
C ILE A 231 16.47 -0.92 11.73
N TYR A 232 15.21 -1.28 11.61
CA TYR A 232 14.70 -2.63 11.65
C TYR A 232 14.22 -3.02 10.26
N LEU A 233 14.63 -4.19 9.78
CA LEU A 233 14.29 -4.72 8.46
C LEU A 233 13.56 -6.04 8.66
N ILE A 234 12.43 -6.20 7.99
CA ILE A 234 11.62 -7.41 8.01
C ILE A 234 11.46 -7.89 6.58
N GLU A 235 11.75 -9.16 6.33
CA GLU A 235 11.47 -9.78 5.03
C GLU A 235 9.95 -9.93 4.84
N ARG A 236 9.48 -9.54 3.67
CA ARG A 236 8.05 -9.60 3.31
C ARG A 236 7.62 -11.04 3.09
N PHE A 237 6.63 -11.51 3.85
CA PHE A 237 6.08 -12.86 3.67
C PHE A 237 5.12 -12.97 2.46
N ASP A 238 4.63 -11.82 1.98
CA ASP A 238 3.70 -11.71 0.86
C ASP A 238 4.41 -11.61 -0.51
N ARG A 239 5.74 -11.72 -0.54
CA ARG A 239 6.57 -11.68 -1.74
C ARG A 239 7.51 -12.89 -1.75
N ARG A 240 7.64 -13.53 -2.91
CA ARG A 240 8.59 -14.63 -3.19
C ARG A 240 9.23 -14.40 -4.54
#